data_AF-U2KYN4-F1
#
_entry.id   AF-U2KYN4-F1
#
_cell.length_a   1.000
_cell.length_b   1.000
_cell.length_c   1.000
_cell.angle_alpha   90.00
_cell.angle_beta   90.00
_cell.angle_gamma   90.00
#
_symmetry.space_group_name_H-M   'P 1'
#
loop_
_entity.id
_entity.type
_entity.pdbx_description
1 polymer ?
#
loop_
_entity_poly.entity_id
_entity_poly.type
_entity_poly.pdbx_seq_one_letter_code
_entity_poly.pdbx_strand_id
1 'polypeptide(L)'
;MEVILMARLKDLKRMCKAYDACIYCPMSEAGCASPNKFYDNADEIVDKWVSEHPVKTYAMDFFEKFPKAPKDPSGCPMPCIRLIYPEAMDKSCLEYTCKDCWNQPIPEDK
;
A
#
# COMPACT_ATOMS: atom_id res chain seq x y z
N MET A 1 13.20 -16.73 3.03
CA MET A 1 12.27 -16.70 1.88
C MET A 1 12.18 -15.24 1.50
N GLU A 2 12.98 -14.81 0.51
CA GLU A 2 12.81 -13.48 -0.06
C GLU A 2 11.42 -13.43 -0.67
N VAL A 3 10.58 -12.54 -0.16
CA VAL A 3 9.33 -12.22 -0.82
C VAL A 3 9.73 -11.47 -2.08
N ILE A 4 9.71 -12.16 -3.23
CA ILE A 4 9.78 -11.48 -4.52
C ILE A 4 8.47 -10.69 -4.62
N LEU A 5 8.52 -9.43 -4.22
CA LEU A 5 7.47 -8.49 -4.52
C LEU A 5 7.39 -8.39 -6.04
N MET A 6 6.18 -8.41 -6.57
CA MET A 6 5.92 -8.19 -7.99
C MET A 6 5.16 -6.89 -8.10
N ALA A 7 5.89 -5.78 -8.01
CA ALA A 7 5.33 -4.46 -8.22
C ALA A 7 4.73 -4.36 -9.63
N ARG A 8 3.71 -3.50 -9.74
CA ARG A 8 2.99 -3.28 -10.99
C ARG A 8 3.12 -1.82 -11.40
N LEU A 9 2.66 -1.49 -12.61
CA LEU A 9 2.67 -0.12 -13.11
C LEU A 9 1.99 0.90 -12.17
N LYS A 10 0.96 0.48 -11.42
CA LYS A 10 0.32 1.33 -10.40
C LYS A 10 1.26 1.70 -9.24
N ASP A 11 2.19 0.83 -8.92
CA ASP A 11 3.17 1.02 -7.86
C ASP A 11 4.28 1.97 -8.30
N LEU A 12 4.74 1.85 -9.54
CA LEU A 12 5.59 2.85 -10.19
C LEU A 12 4.92 4.24 -10.18
N LYS A 13 3.63 4.31 -10.53
CA LYS A 13 2.88 5.57 -10.48
C LYS A 13 2.82 6.15 -9.06
N ARG A 14 2.61 5.31 -8.05
CA ARG A 14 2.59 5.71 -6.63
C ARG A 14 3.97 6.23 -6.19
N MET A 15 5.04 5.52 -6.56
CA MET A 15 6.41 5.95 -6.33
C MET A 15 6.66 7.34 -6.92
N CYS A 16 6.39 7.53 -8.21
CA CYS A 16 6.61 8.82 -8.86
C CYS A 16 5.79 9.97 -8.23
N LYS A 17 4.58 9.70 -7.73
CA LYS A 17 3.75 10.69 -7.02
C LYS A 17 4.31 11.08 -5.65
N ALA A 18 5.07 10.21 -5.00
CA ALA A 18 5.65 10.47 -3.68
C ALA A 18 6.77 11.53 -3.70
N TYR A 19 7.17 11.99 -4.89
CA TYR A 19 8.20 13.00 -5.09
C TYR A 19 7.62 14.19 -5.86
N ASP A 20 7.71 15.40 -5.30
CA ASP A 20 7.20 16.65 -5.89
C ASP A 20 7.87 17.02 -7.24
N ALA A 21 9.01 16.41 -7.53
CA ALA A 21 9.70 16.52 -8.80
C ALA A 21 10.43 15.22 -9.12
N CYS A 22 10.64 14.96 -10.42
CA CYS A 22 11.43 13.84 -10.89
C CYS A 22 12.85 13.79 -10.31
N ILE A 23 13.38 14.88 -9.76
CA ILE A 23 14.77 15.01 -9.32
C ILE A 23 15.13 14.03 -8.19
N TYR A 24 14.19 13.75 -7.28
CA TYR A 24 14.41 12.85 -6.14
C TYR A 24 13.77 11.47 -6.32
N CYS A 25 13.10 11.25 -7.46
CA CYS A 25 12.53 9.95 -7.79
C CYS A 25 13.67 8.95 -8.03
N PRO A 26 13.60 7.72 -7.50
CA PRO A 26 14.55 6.65 -7.84
C PRO A 26 14.68 6.37 -9.35
N MET A 27 13.71 6.83 -10.15
CA MET A 27 13.68 6.74 -11.63
C MET A 27 13.99 8.07 -12.33
N SER A 28 14.62 9.02 -11.64
CA SER A 28 14.86 10.40 -12.10
C SER A 28 15.63 10.49 -13.42
N GLU A 29 16.77 9.81 -13.48
CA GLU A 29 17.72 9.79 -14.59
C GLU A 29 17.18 9.03 -15.82
N ALA A 30 16.31 8.05 -15.60
CA ALA A 30 15.53 7.39 -16.64
C ALA A 30 14.45 8.31 -17.25
N GLY A 31 14.22 9.51 -16.69
CA GLY A 31 13.12 10.38 -17.04
C GLY A 31 11.80 9.73 -16.65
N CYS A 32 11.26 10.07 -15.48
CA CYS A 32 10.14 9.37 -14.82
C CYS A 32 8.83 9.21 -15.63
N ALA A 33 8.78 9.70 -16.88
CA ALA A 33 7.65 9.64 -17.78
C ALA A 33 7.93 8.88 -19.10
N SER A 34 9.12 8.31 -19.31
CA SER A 34 9.46 7.61 -20.56
C SER A 34 9.79 6.14 -20.32
N PRO A 35 8.83 5.21 -20.56
CA PRO A 35 9.06 3.78 -20.39
C PRO A 35 10.27 3.25 -21.17
N ASN A 36 10.54 3.83 -22.34
CA ASN A 36 11.67 3.44 -23.20
C ASN A 36 13.05 3.86 -22.66
N LYS A 37 13.08 4.59 -21.54
CA LYS A 37 14.31 5.08 -20.90
C LYS A 37 14.51 4.50 -19.51
N PHE A 38 13.62 3.61 -19.07
CA PHE A 38 13.80 2.87 -17.82
C PHE A 38 15.07 2.05 -17.88
N TYR A 39 15.73 1.92 -16.73
CA TYR A 39 16.86 1.02 -16.58
C TYR A 39 16.43 -0.43 -16.75
N ASP A 40 17.37 -1.29 -17.13
CA ASP A 40 17.15 -2.73 -17.18
C ASP A 40 16.73 -3.30 -15.81
N ASN A 41 17.12 -2.63 -14.72
CA ASN A 41 16.77 -2.99 -13.34
C ASN A 41 15.59 -2.19 -12.75
N ALA A 42 14.73 -1.62 -13.58
CA ALA A 42 13.59 -0.82 -13.12
C ALA A 42 12.65 -1.60 -12.19
N ASP A 43 12.43 -2.89 -12.45
CA ASP A 43 11.59 -3.73 -11.60
C ASP A 43 12.15 -3.81 -10.17
N GLU A 44 13.46 -4.03 -10.02
CA GLU A 44 14.15 -4.11 -8.73
C GLU A 44 14.06 -2.79 -7.95
N ILE A 45 14.16 -1.65 -8.64
CA ILE A 45 14.02 -0.32 -8.05
C ILE A 45 12.59 -0.13 -7.50
N VAL A 46 11.57 -0.47 -8.29
CA VAL A 46 10.18 -0.32 -7.87
C VAL A 46 9.83 -1.32 -6.77
N ASP A 47 10.26 -2.58 -6.87
CA ASP A 47 10.03 -3.61 -5.85
C ASP A 47 10.63 -3.20 -4.51
N LYS A 48 11.87 -2.71 -4.52
CA LYS A 48 12.52 -2.18 -3.32
C LYS A 48 11.71 -1.02 -2.74
N TRP A 49 11.33 -0.05 -3.57
CA TRP A 49 10.55 1.10 -3.10
C TRP A 49 9.21 0.68 -2.50
N VAL A 50 8.49 -0.25 -3.11
CA VAL A 50 7.21 -0.77 -2.59
C VAL A 50 7.39 -1.51 -1.26
N SER A 51 8.49 -2.26 -1.11
CA SER A 51 8.79 -2.96 0.14
C SER A 51 9.03 -2.00 1.31
N GLU A 52 9.67 -0.86 1.03
CA GLU A 52 9.97 0.19 2.01
C GLU A 52 8.75 1.11 2.26
N HIS A 53 7.85 1.20 1.28
CA HIS A 53 6.67 2.06 1.30
C HIS A 53 5.38 1.24 1.08
N PRO A 54 4.99 0.38 2.05
CA PRO A 54 3.76 -0.39 1.94
C PRO A 54 2.54 0.55 1.83
N VAL A 55 1.51 0.13 1.09
CA VAL A 55 0.25 0.88 1.02
C VAL A 55 -0.38 0.90 2.42
N LYS A 56 -0.74 2.09 2.92
CA LYS A 56 -1.39 2.21 4.23
C LYS A 56 -2.75 1.52 4.19
N THR A 57 -2.97 0.59 5.12
CA THR A 57 -4.25 -0.12 5.27
C THR A 57 -5.00 0.35 6.52
N TYR A 58 -6.30 0.04 6.59
CA TYR A 58 -7.10 0.32 7.79
C TYR A 58 -6.57 -0.39 9.03
N ALA A 59 -6.00 -1.60 8.89
CA ALA A 59 -5.35 -2.30 10.00
C ALA A 59 -4.14 -1.51 10.55
N MET A 60 -3.28 -1.02 9.66
CA MET A 60 -2.11 -0.24 10.04
C MET A 60 -2.53 1.05 10.77
N ASP A 61 -3.47 1.79 10.20
CA ASP A 61 -4.00 3.01 10.81
C ASP A 61 -4.65 2.75 12.18
N PHE A 62 -5.37 1.64 12.33
CA PHE A 62 -5.95 1.24 13.61
C PHE A 62 -4.88 0.98 14.68
N PHE A 63 -3.84 0.21 14.36
CA PHE A 63 -2.78 -0.10 15.33
C PHE A 63 -1.86 1.09 15.62
N GLU A 64 -1.70 2.04 14.69
CA GLU A 64 -1.05 3.33 14.97
C GLU A 64 -1.82 4.12 16.04
N LYS A 65 -3.16 4.16 15.93
CA LYS A 65 -4.04 4.85 16.89
C LYS A 65 -4.18 4.09 18.22
N PHE A 66 -4.18 2.76 18.16
CA PHE A 66 -4.39 1.87 19.30
C PHE A 66 -3.27 0.81 19.42
N PRO A 67 -2.04 1.22 19.79
CA PRO A 67 -0.87 0.33 19.74
C PRO A 67 -0.94 -0.86 20.72
N LYS A 68 -1.79 -0.78 21.74
CA LYS A 68 -2.01 -1.84 22.73
C LYS A 68 -3.22 -2.73 22.42
N ALA A 69 -3.92 -2.48 21.32
CA ALA A 69 -5.08 -3.28 20.95
C ALA A 69 -4.67 -4.74 20.68
N PRO A 70 -5.45 -5.73 21.16
CA PRO A 70 -5.16 -7.13 20.89
C PRO A 70 -5.35 -7.43 19.40
N LYS A 71 -4.48 -8.30 18.89
CA LYS A 71 -4.58 -8.87 17.54
C LYS A 71 -5.26 -10.22 17.60
N ASP A 72 -6.04 -10.54 16.58
CA ASP A 72 -6.56 -11.89 16.37
C ASP A 72 -5.46 -12.83 15.82
N PRO A 73 -5.72 -14.14 15.67
CA PRO A 73 -4.72 -15.09 15.13
C PRO A 73 -4.20 -14.75 13.74
N SER A 74 -4.95 -13.96 12.95
CA SER A 74 -4.55 -13.48 11.62
C SER A 74 -3.82 -12.13 11.67
N GLY A 75 -3.56 -11.59 12.87
CA GLY A 75 -2.92 -10.29 13.05
C GLY A 75 -3.86 -9.09 12.88
N CYS A 76 -5.16 -9.32 12.69
CA CYS A 76 -6.14 -8.27 12.45
C CYS A 76 -6.73 -7.73 13.77
N PRO A 77 -7.27 -6.49 13.78
CA PRO A 77 -8.03 -6.00 14.92
C PRO A 77 -9.22 -6.91 15.26
N MET A 78 -9.46 -7.11 16.56
CA MET A 78 -10.60 -7.90 17.06
C MET A 78 -11.98 -7.30 16.72
N PRO A 79 -12.20 -5.97 16.80
CA PRO A 79 -13.47 -5.37 16.38
C PRO A 79 -13.71 -5.53 14.88
N CYS A 80 -14.98 -5.56 14.47
CA CYS A 80 -15.33 -5.44 13.07
C CYS A 80 -14.94 -4.05 12.55
N ILE A 81 -14.28 -3.98 11.38
CA ILE A 81 -13.86 -2.72 10.74
C ILE A 81 -14.99 -1.68 10.66
N ARG A 82 -16.24 -2.12 10.38
CA ARG A 82 -17.42 -1.26 10.24
C ARG A 82 -17.77 -0.42 11.47
N LEU A 83 -17.32 -0.86 12.65
CA LEU A 83 -17.57 -0.16 13.91
C LEU A 83 -16.62 1.02 14.10
N ILE A 84 -15.49 1.01 13.39
CA ILE A 84 -14.42 2.01 13.52
C ILE A 84 -14.35 2.89 12.25
N TYR A 85 -14.43 2.25 11.07
CA TYR A 85 -14.39 2.88 9.75
C TYR A 85 -15.62 2.43 8.94
N PRO A 86 -16.82 3.00 9.20
CA PRO A 86 -18.02 2.64 8.45
C PRO A 86 -17.89 2.93 6.94
N GLU A 87 -17.08 3.91 6.56
CA GLU A 87 -16.77 4.28 5.17
C GLU A 87 -15.87 3.28 4.45
N ALA A 88 -15.14 2.44 5.18
CA ALA A 88 -14.30 1.38 4.61
C ALA A 88 -15.11 0.19 4.07
N MET A 89 -16.43 0.17 4.33
CA MET A 89 -17.31 -0.91 3.91
C MET A 89 -17.67 -0.76 2.43
N ASP A 90 -16.90 -1.39 1.53
CA ASP A 90 -17.28 -1.53 0.14
C ASP A 90 -18.17 -2.76 -0.11
N LYS A 91 -18.61 -2.96 -1.36
CA LYS A 91 -19.44 -4.12 -1.72
C LYS A 91 -18.73 -5.45 -1.48
N SER A 92 -17.40 -5.51 -1.61
CA SER A 92 -16.65 -6.73 -1.36
C SER A 92 -16.70 -7.11 0.12
N CYS A 93 -16.64 -6.13 1.02
CA CYS A 93 -16.74 -6.34 2.46
C CYS A 93 -18.10 -6.82 2.97
N LEU A 94 -19.16 -6.68 2.17
CA LEU A 94 -20.48 -7.19 2.50
C LEU A 94 -20.61 -8.70 2.24
N GLU A 95 -19.79 -9.25 1.35
CA GLU A 95 -19.76 -10.68 1.01
C GLU A 95 -18.78 -11.47 1.90
N TYR A 96 -17.80 -10.79 2.50
CA TYR A 96 -16.77 -11.37 3.36
C TYR A 96 -17.02 -11.12 4.86
N THR A 97 -16.22 -11.76 5.72
CA THR A 97 -16.25 -11.44 7.15
C THR A 97 -15.61 -10.06 7.35
N CYS A 98 -16.03 -9.33 8.39
CA CYS A 98 -15.43 -8.02 8.73
C CYS A 98 -13.89 -8.03 8.82
N LYS A 99 -13.30 -9.20 9.05
CA LYS A 99 -11.87 -9.39 9.21
C LYS A 99 -11.12 -9.22 7.89
N ASP A 100 -11.74 -9.62 6.79
CA ASP A 100 -11.10 -9.68 5.47
C ASP A 100 -10.82 -8.27 4.90
N CYS A 101 -11.51 -7.26 5.44
CA CYS A 101 -11.44 -5.88 4.99
C CYS A 101 -10.37 -5.02 5.67
N TRP A 102 -9.78 -5.52 6.76
CA TRP A 102 -8.75 -4.78 7.48
C TRP A 102 -7.50 -4.48 6.65
N ASN A 103 -7.18 -5.36 5.68
CA ASN A 103 -6.03 -5.20 4.80
C ASN A 103 -6.34 -4.38 3.53
N GLN A 104 -7.54 -3.81 3.41
CA GLN A 104 -7.85 -2.92 2.31
C GLN A 104 -7.03 -1.62 2.41
N PRO A 105 -6.58 -1.08 1.27
CA PRO A 105 -5.89 0.19 1.24
C PRO A 105 -6.84 1.32 1.65
N ILE A 106 -6.33 2.26 2.46
CA ILE A 106 -7.04 3.52 2.68
C ILE A 106 -6.97 4.32 1.37
N PRO A 107 -8.10 4.84 0.85
CA PRO A 107 -8.09 5.69 -0.34
C PRO A 107 -7.13 6.87 -0.13
N GLU A 108 -6.17 7.04 -1.04
CA GLU A 108 -5.37 8.27 -1.10
C GLU A 108 -6.30 9.45 -1.39
N ASP A 109 -6.14 10.56 -0.66
CA ASP A 109 -6.87 11.80 -0.94
C ASP A 109 -6.65 12.20 -2.41
N LYS A 110 -7.75 12.53 -3.11
CA LYS A 110 -7.75 12.83 -4.55
C LYS A 110 -7.19 14.20 -4.89
#